data_AF-A0A0G1LJ90-F1
#
_entry.id   AF-A0A0G1LJ90-F1
#
_cell.length_a   1.000
_cell.length_b   1.000
_cell.length_c   1.000
_cell.angle_alpha   90.00
_cell.angle_beta   90.00
_cell.angle_gamma   90.00
#
_symmetry.space_group_name_H-M   'P 1'
#
loop_
_entity.id
_entity.type
_entity.pdbx_description
1 polymer ?
#
loop_
_entity_poly.entity_id
_entity_poly.type
_entity_poly.pdbx_seq_one_letter_code
_entity_poly.pdbx_strand_id
1 'polypeptide(L)'
;MSTVRTCTTPKDGWALYSHFLGNLLLVIQLHEEAKGRGVVVSNEERVIYDTWAQLAGNLYMVMRRMKLNGHEDTAAKMQQIVDMVVEQDLTNREVRKAIHTKHRELDTGIQEFEDEVKRLLAERT
;
A
#
# COMPACT_ATOMS: atom_id res chain seq x y z
N MET A 1 19.29 6.28 -5.14
CA MET A 1 18.92 6.05 -3.72
C MET A 1 17.44 5.72 -3.69
N SER A 2 17.02 4.59 -3.10
CA SER A 2 15.59 4.26 -3.00
C SER A 2 14.92 5.16 -1.95
N THR A 3 13.88 5.89 -2.33
CA THR A 3 13.04 6.78 -1.50
C THR A 3 12.48 6.09 -0.25
N VAL A 4 12.41 4.76 -0.25
CA VAL A 4 12.03 3.94 0.91
C VAL A 4 13.04 4.07 2.07
N ARG A 5 14.31 4.36 1.78
CA ARG A 5 15.36 4.48 2.81
C ARG A 5 15.33 5.80 3.58
N THR A 6 14.69 6.83 3.03
CA THR A 6 14.63 8.19 3.61
C THR A 6 13.30 8.47 4.30
N CYS A 7 12.37 7.51 4.29
CA CYS A 7 11.08 7.63 4.91
C CYS A 7 11.18 7.37 6.43
N THR A 8 10.98 8.43 7.22
CA THR A 8 11.06 8.38 8.69
C THR A 8 9.82 8.88 9.40
N THR A 9 8.90 9.56 8.72
CA THR A 9 7.66 10.08 9.31
C THR A 9 6.43 9.27 8.89
N PRO A 10 5.35 9.23 9.69
CA PRO A 10 4.12 8.55 9.32
C PRO A 10 3.52 9.04 8.00
N LYS A 11 3.53 10.36 7.77
CA LYS A 11 3.00 10.99 6.56
C LYS A 11 3.75 10.56 5.31
N ASP A 12 5.08 10.62 5.34
CA ASP A 12 5.91 10.20 4.21
C ASP A 12 5.79 8.69 3.96
N GLY A 13 5.69 7.92 5.05
CA GLY A 13 5.48 6.47 5.00
C GLY A 13 4.17 6.13 4.34
N TRP A 14 3.09 6.74 4.77
CA TRP A 14 1.76 6.50 4.24
C TRP A 14 1.64 6.94 2.77
N ALA A 15 2.25 8.07 2.39
CA ALA A 15 2.28 8.53 1.01
C ALA A 15 3.03 7.53 0.09
N LEU A 16 4.22 7.09 0.48
CA LEU A 16 5.00 6.10 -0.28
C LEU A 16 4.29 4.74 -0.33
N TYR A 17 3.71 4.32 0.79
CA TYR A 17 2.94 3.08 0.89
C TYR A 17 1.74 3.10 -0.07
N SER A 18 0.96 4.18 -0.06
CA SER A 18 -0.19 4.38 -0.94
C SER A 18 0.20 4.39 -2.42
N HIS A 19 1.34 4.99 -2.75
CA HIS A 19 1.88 4.98 -4.11
C HIS A 19 2.20 3.56 -4.60
N PHE A 20 2.92 2.76 -3.81
CA PHE A 20 3.24 1.38 -4.19
C PHE A 20 2.00 0.50 -4.28
N LEU A 21 1.03 0.68 -3.38
CA LEU A 21 -0.24 -0.05 -3.40
C LEU A 21 -1.05 0.29 -4.65
N GLY A 22 -1.16 1.56 -5.02
CA GLY A 22 -1.85 1.99 -6.23
C GLY A 22 -1.21 1.40 -7.49
N ASN A 23 0.12 1.41 -7.58
CA ASN A 23 0.84 0.81 -8.70
C ASN A 23 0.60 -0.71 -8.78
N LEU A 24 0.58 -1.40 -7.64
CA LEU A 24 0.32 -2.84 -7.58
C LEU A 24 -1.05 -3.18 -8.16
N LEU A 25 -2.09 -2.50 -7.68
CA LEU A 25 -3.46 -2.74 -8.11
C LEU A 25 -3.67 -2.39 -9.59
N LEU A 26 -3.01 -1.34 -10.07
CA LEU A 26 -3.05 -0.95 -11.49
C LEU A 26 -2.42 -2.01 -12.40
N VAL A 27 -1.24 -2.53 -12.05
CA VAL A 27 -0.55 -3.57 -12.84
C VAL A 27 -1.43 -4.81 -12.97
N ILE A 28 -2.09 -5.21 -11.89
CA ILE A 28 -2.98 -6.39 -11.87
C ILE A 28 -4.22 -6.15 -12.73
N GLN A 29 -4.82 -4.96 -12.65
CA GLN A 29 -5.98 -4.61 -13.47
C GLN A 29 -5.65 -4.61 -14.97
N LEU A 30 -4.52 -4.02 -15.36
CA LEU A 30 -4.08 -4.01 -16.76
C LEU A 30 -3.86 -5.42 -17.30
N HIS A 31 -3.38 -6.34 -16.46
CA HIS A 31 -3.21 -7.73 -16.87
C HIS A 31 -4.54 -8.47 -17.06
N GLU A 32 -5.52 -8.27 -16.17
CA GLU A 32 -6.85 -8.87 -16.31
C GLU A 32 -7.51 -8.42 -17.63
N GLU A 33 -7.37 -7.14 -17.97
CA GLU A 33 -7.86 -6.59 -19.24
C GLU A 33 -7.13 -7.18 -20.47
N ALA A 34 -5.83 -7.46 -20.37
CA ALA A 34 -5.05 -8.10 -21.43
C ALA A 34 -5.43 -9.58 -21.63
N LYS A 35 -5.63 -10.34 -20.53
CA LYS A 35 -6.13 -11.73 -20.58
C LYS A 35 -7.52 -11.82 -21.21
N GLY A 36 -8.42 -10.89 -20.89
CA GLY A 36 -9.77 -10.83 -21.48
C GLY A 36 -9.77 -10.60 -23.01
N ARG A 37 -8.67 -10.11 -23.58
CA ARG A 37 -8.50 -9.87 -25.03
C ARG A 37 -7.82 -11.02 -25.78
N GLY A 38 -7.55 -12.15 -25.13
CA GLY A 38 -6.97 -13.34 -25.77
C GLY A 38 -5.50 -13.19 -26.17
N VAL A 39 -4.80 -12.20 -25.62
CA VAL A 39 -3.37 -11.98 -25.84
C VAL A 39 -2.60 -12.92 -24.90
N VAL A 40 -2.18 -14.09 -25.41
CA VAL A 40 -1.33 -15.02 -24.65
C VAL A 40 0.13 -14.70 -24.97
N VAL A 41 0.78 -13.94 -24.09
CA VAL A 41 2.22 -13.68 -24.15
C VAL A 41 2.87 -14.37 -22.95
N SER A 42 3.51 -15.51 -23.18
CA SER A 42 4.08 -16.39 -22.14
C SER A 42 5.16 -15.74 -21.26
N ASN A 43 5.65 -14.54 -21.61
CA ASN A 43 6.58 -13.76 -20.79
C ASN A 43 5.90 -12.75 -19.85
N GLU A 44 4.63 -12.41 -20.06
CA GLU A 44 3.95 -11.39 -19.24
C GLU A 44 3.65 -11.87 -17.83
N GLU A 45 3.22 -13.13 -17.67
CA GLU A 45 2.91 -13.67 -16.34
C GLU A 45 4.12 -13.60 -15.40
N ARG A 46 5.32 -13.95 -15.90
CA ARG A 46 6.56 -13.82 -15.13
C ARG A 46 6.87 -12.37 -14.78
N VAL A 47 6.79 -11.45 -15.74
CA VAL A 47 7.03 -10.01 -15.50
C VAL A 47 6.05 -9.46 -14.46
N ILE A 48 4.81 -9.94 -14.44
CA ILE A 48 3.80 -9.55 -13.47
C ILE A 48 4.09 -10.13 -12.10
N TYR A 49 4.45 -11.40 -12.00
CA TYR A 49 4.88 -11.98 -10.72
C TYR A 49 6.12 -11.28 -10.16
N ASP A 50 7.10 -10.96 -11.00
CA ASP A 50 8.31 -10.23 -10.61
C ASP A 50 7.97 -8.80 -10.15
N THR A 51 7.10 -8.10 -10.90
CA THR A 51 6.62 -6.75 -10.56
C THR A 51 5.79 -6.75 -9.28
N TRP A 52 4.92 -7.75 -9.11
CA TRP A 52 4.12 -7.95 -7.92
C TRP A 52 5.00 -8.19 -6.70
N ALA A 53 5.96 -9.12 -6.80
CA ALA A 53 6.90 -9.41 -5.73
C ALA A 53 7.73 -8.18 -5.35
N GLN A 54 8.18 -7.39 -6.33
CA GLN A 54 8.92 -6.16 -6.08
C GLN A 54 8.08 -5.11 -5.36
N LEU A 55 6.83 -4.90 -5.80
CA LEU A 55 5.93 -3.92 -5.20
C LEU A 55 5.47 -4.35 -3.80
N ALA A 56 5.16 -5.62 -3.57
CA ALA A 56 4.90 -6.18 -2.25
C ALA A 56 6.12 -6.04 -1.32
N GLY A 57 7.31 -6.30 -1.84
CA GLY A 57 8.57 -6.05 -1.12
C GLY A 57 8.75 -4.58 -0.73
N ASN A 58 8.39 -3.64 -1.60
CA ASN A 58 8.42 -2.21 -1.29
C ASN A 58 7.42 -1.83 -0.19
N LEU A 59 6.19 -2.35 -0.23
CA LEU A 59 5.18 -2.15 0.83
C LEU A 59 5.71 -2.62 2.19
N TYR A 60 6.27 -3.84 2.24
CA TYR A 60 6.88 -4.39 3.45
C TYR A 60 8.04 -3.52 3.96
N MET A 61 8.89 -3.03 3.06
CA MET A 61 10.03 -2.19 3.43
C MET A 61 9.61 -0.84 4.01
N VAL A 62 8.56 -0.20 3.49
CA VAL A 62 8.00 1.04 4.06
C VAL A 62 7.42 0.79 5.45
N MET A 63 6.63 -0.28 5.61
CA MET A 63 6.09 -0.67 6.91
C MET A 63 7.20 -0.96 7.93
N ARG A 64 8.23 -1.73 7.55
CA ARG A 64 9.39 -2.02 8.41
C ARG A 64 10.12 -0.75 8.82
N ARG A 65 10.21 0.25 7.93
CA ARG A 65 10.79 1.55 8.26
C ARG A 65 9.96 2.31 9.29
N MET A 66 8.64 2.26 9.21
CA MET A 66 7.78 2.87 10.23
C MET A 66 8.00 2.23 11.60
N LYS A 67 8.08 0.88 11.68
CA LYS A 67 8.44 0.19 12.95
C LYS A 67 9.80 0.65 13.49
N LEU A 68 10.82 0.68 12.64
CA LEU A 68 12.18 1.06 13.05
C LEU A 68 12.29 2.52 13.53
N ASN A 69 11.37 3.40 13.15
CA ASN A 69 11.32 4.79 13.62
C ASN A 69 10.33 4.98 14.79
N GLY A 70 9.80 3.90 15.38
CA GLY A 70 8.90 3.97 16.53
C GLY A 70 7.44 4.29 16.19
N HIS A 71 7.06 4.19 14.91
CA HIS A 71 5.68 4.41 14.44
C HIS A 71 4.91 3.08 14.32
N GLU A 72 4.81 2.35 15.43
CA GLU A 72 4.18 1.02 15.49
C GLU A 72 2.72 1.05 15.06
N ASP A 73 1.94 2.06 15.46
CA ASP A 73 0.52 2.19 15.09
C ASP A 73 0.35 2.34 13.57
N THR A 74 1.14 3.22 12.95
CA THR A 74 1.15 3.40 11.49
C THR A 74 1.57 2.10 10.79
N ALA A 75 2.60 1.43 11.30
CA ALA A 75 3.05 0.17 10.74
C ALA A 75 2.00 -0.94 10.88
N ALA A 76 1.25 -1.00 11.98
CA ALA A 76 0.17 -1.96 12.19
C ALA A 76 -1.00 -1.72 11.21
N LYS A 77 -1.33 -0.46 10.91
CA LYS A 77 -2.30 -0.12 9.86
C LYS A 77 -1.81 -0.58 8.48
N MET A 78 -0.54 -0.34 8.15
CA MET A 78 0.07 -0.81 6.90
C MET A 78 0.05 -2.34 6.81
N GLN A 79 0.43 -3.05 7.87
CA GLN A 79 0.47 -4.51 7.94
C GLN A 79 -0.88 -5.14 7.55
N GLN A 80 -1.99 -4.60 8.04
CA GLN A 80 -3.33 -5.09 7.70
C GLN A 80 -3.59 -5.14 6.19
N ILE A 81 -3.05 -4.16 5.44
CA ILE A 81 -3.19 -4.13 3.97
C ILE A 81 -2.16 -5.08 3.32
N VAL A 82 -0.92 -5.15 3.84
CA VAL A 82 0.09 -6.09 3.33
C VAL A 82 -0.40 -7.52 3.43
N ASP A 83 -1.01 -7.91 4.54
CA ASP A 83 -1.52 -9.27 4.74
C ASP A 83 -2.60 -9.61 3.71
N MET A 84 -3.53 -8.69 3.45
CA MET A 84 -4.52 -8.84 2.37
C MET A 84 -3.87 -8.95 0.98
N VAL A 85 -2.78 -8.23 0.74
CA VAL A 85 -2.06 -8.24 -0.54
C VAL A 85 -1.27 -9.53 -0.77
N VAL A 86 -0.67 -10.09 0.28
CA VAL A 86 0.21 -11.26 0.20
C VAL A 86 -0.57 -12.57 0.23
N GLU A 87 -1.66 -12.63 1.00
CA GLU A 87 -2.40 -13.88 1.25
C GLU A 87 -3.55 -14.12 0.26
N GLN A 88 -4.01 -13.10 -0.46
CA GLN A 88 -5.20 -13.19 -1.30
C GLN A 88 -4.89 -13.15 -2.80
N ASP A 89 -5.77 -13.78 -3.59
CA ASP A 89 -5.72 -13.71 -5.04
C ASP A 89 -6.21 -12.33 -5.51
N LEU A 90 -5.25 -11.48 -5.90
CA LEU A 90 -5.53 -10.13 -6.35
C LEU A 90 -6.14 -10.06 -7.76
N THR A 91 -6.17 -11.16 -8.51
CA THR A 91 -6.93 -11.22 -9.78
C THR A 91 -8.43 -11.16 -9.51
N ASN A 92 -8.87 -11.49 -8.30
CA ASN A 92 -10.25 -11.32 -7.89
C ASN A 92 -10.60 -9.84 -7.65
N ARG A 93 -11.58 -9.34 -8.41
CA ARG A 93 -12.06 -7.96 -8.31
C ARG A 93 -12.59 -7.60 -6.91
N GLU A 94 -13.25 -8.52 -6.22
CA GLU A 94 -13.80 -8.26 -4.88
C GLU A 94 -12.68 -8.13 -3.84
N VAL A 95 -11.59 -8.89 -3.99
CA VAL A 95 -10.37 -8.75 -3.17
C VAL A 95 -9.76 -7.36 -3.36
N ARG A 96 -9.60 -6.91 -4.61
CA ARG A 96 -9.07 -5.56 -4.90
C ARG A 96 -9.97 -4.46 -4.33
N LYS A 97 -11.30 -4.63 -4.44
CA LYS A 97 -12.26 -3.70 -3.86
C LYS A 97 -12.17 -3.66 -2.34
N ALA A 98 -12.02 -4.81 -1.68
CA ALA A 98 -11.82 -4.90 -0.24
C ALA A 98 -10.53 -4.18 0.20
N ILE A 99 -9.43 -4.36 -0.54
CA ILE A 99 -8.16 -3.65 -0.29
C ILE A 99 -8.33 -2.13 -0.43
N HIS A 100 -9.02 -1.67 -1.49
CA HIS A 100 -9.32 -0.24 -1.67
C HIS A 100 -10.18 0.33 -0.53
N THR A 101 -11.21 -0.39 -0.11
CA THR A 101 -12.07 0.02 1.01
C THR A 101 -11.26 0.12 2.29
N LYS A 102 -10.47 -0.91 2.60
CA LYS A 102 -9.63 -0.95 3.80
C LYS A 102 -8.57 0.16 3.81
N HIS A 103 -7.94 0.42 2.67
CA HIS A 103 -6.98 1.52 2.52
C HIS A 103 -7.64 2.88 2.79
N ARG A 104 -8.83 3.12 2.22
CA ARG A 104 -9.57 4.37 2.41
C ARG A 104 -10.03 4.56 3.87
N GLU A 105 -10.52 3.50 4.52
CA GLU A 105 -10.89 3.53 5.95
C GLU A 105 -9.71 3.91 6.84
N LEU A 106 -8.55 3.32 6.59
CA LEU A 106 -7.33 3.59 7.36
C LEU A 106 -6.77 4.99 7.09
N ASP A 107 -6.87 5.48 5.84
CA ASP A 107 -6.46 6.83 5.44
C ASP A 107 -7.31 7.90 6.14
N THR A 108 -8.64 7.75 6.13
CA THR A 108 -9.55 8.64 6.87
C THR A 108 -9.23 8.65 8.36
N GLY A 109 -9.02 7.48 8.97
CA GLY A 109 -8.67 7.39 10.39
C GLY A 109 -7.27 7.91 10.74
N ILE A 110 -6.34 8.05 9.78
CA ILE A 110 -5.06 8.74 9.99
C ILE A 110 -5.28 10.25 9.95
N GLN A 111 -6.08 10.73 8.99
CA GLN A 111 -6.34 12.14 8.78
C GLN A 111 -7.13 12.76 9.94
N GLU A 112 -8.14 12.07 10.45
CA GLU A 112 -8.91 12.48 11.63
C GLU A 112 -8.03 12.61 12.89
N PHE A 113 -7.09 11.67 13.09
CA PHE A 113 -6.16 11.72 14.22
C PHE A 113 -5.18 12.91 14.10
N GLU A 114 -4.65 13.17 12.90
CA GLU A 114 -3.77 14.32 12.67
C GLU A 114 -4.49 15.65 12.93
N ASP A 115 -5.75 15.76 12.53
CA ASP A 115 -6.54 16.97 12.71
C ASP A 115 -6.93 17.19 14.19
N GLU A 116 -7.23 16.12 14.93
CA GLU A 116 -7.43 16.17 16.39
C GLU A 116 -6.16 16.63 17.12
N VAL A 117 -5.01 16.05 16.78
CA VAL A 117 -3.72 16.45 17.38
C VAL A 117 -3.40 17.93 17.09
N LYS A 118 -3.65 18.41 15.87
CA LYS A 118 -3.49 19.83 15.54
C LYS A 118 -4.43 20.72 16.36
N ARG A 119 -5.71 20.31 16.52
CA ARG A 119 -6.68 21.06 17.33
C ARG A 119 -6.22 21.18 18.79
N LEU A 120 -5.81 20.07 19.39
CA LEU A 120 -5.32 20.03 20.78
C LEU A 120 -4.04 20.85 20.99
N LEU A 121 -3.17 20.92 19.99
CA LEU A 121 -1.98 21.77 20.03
C LEU A 121 -2.33 23.27 19.90
N ALA A 122 -3.32 23.61 19.07
CA ALA A 122 -3.79 24.99 18.89
C ALA A 122 -4.50 25.53 20.14
N GLU A 123 -5.24 24.69 20.87
CA GLU A 123 -5.93 25.04 22.12
C GLU A 123 -4.97 25.29 23.30
N ARG A 124 -3.68 24.92 23.17
CA ARG A 124 -2.63 25.12 24.18
C ARG A 124 -1.79 26.39 23.99
N THR A 125 -1.99 27.11 22.89
CA THR A 125 -1.29 28.38 22.53
C THR A 125 -2.23 29.56 22.63
#